data_AF-A0A8X7VL94-F1
#
_entry.id   AF-A0A8X7VL94-F1
#
_cell.length_a   1.000
_cell.length_b   1.000
_cell.length_c   1.000
_cell.angle_alpha   90.00
_cell.angle_beta   90.00
_cell.angle_gamma   90.00
#
_symmetry.space_group_name_H-M   'P 1'
#
loop_
_entity.id
_entity.type
_entity.pdbx_description
1 polymer ?
#
loop_
_entity_poly.entity_id
_entity_poly.type
_entity_poly.pdbx_seq_one_letter_code
_entity_poly.pdbx_strand_id
1 'polypeptide(L)'
;MECKLCRNGAETINHVLFQCFPAQEILREVHFPTLTASNRDLCENMKVDNGRQYNPGELAESYSMDAMDDLEESLLCSLRWYANIATLTQQSLDEVKVWTEVNIKGDSTLALPSSLEVNQRWQSPSMGVVKCNVNSNWWNASSLSGGAWITRNSQADVLHHERDAFTPSCNRLSAELKCIIWALQSLRDLGYHDIVIGSDNRNAIDALTNGGAWPRYRTFLDTIAGLHSSFNSVIFEHESTRTNSIARDIARSVLRDGRFRSYLALGGPAWLHNRIRNEALPNEC
;
A
#
# COMPACT_ATOMS: atom_id res chain seq x y z
N MET A 1 26.99 -0.85 -10.74
CA MET A 1 26.71 -1.27 -9.35
C MET A 1 26.60 -2.78 -9.35
N GLU A 2 27.32 -3.47 -8.48
CA GLU A 2 27.25 -4.93 -8.35
C GLU A 2 25.98 -5.36 -7.63
N CYS A 3 25.44 -6.53 -7.99
CA CYS A 3 24.25 -7.10 -7.37
C CYS A 3 24.45 -7.31 -5.86
N LYS A 4 23.67 -6.62 -5.03
CA LYS A 4 23.77 -6.73 -3.56
C LYS A 4 23.43 -8.12 -2.99
N LEU A 5 22.75 -8.97 -3.77
CA LEU A 5 22.30 -10.29 -3.32
C LEU A 5 23.38 -11.38 -3.51
N CYS A 6 23.89 -11.53 -4.74
CA CYS A 6 24.89 -12.55 -5.06
C CYS A 6 26.33 -12.01 -5.16
N ARG A 7 26.50 -10.69 -5.11
CA ARG A 7 27.78 -9.98 -5.34
C ARG A 7 28.48 -10.37 -6.65
N ASN A 8 27.71 -10.83 -7.64
CA ASN A 8 28.21 -11.26 -8.92
C ASN A 8 27.40 -10.62 -10.05
N GLY A 9 28.05 -9.85 -10.92
CA GLY A 9 27.40 -9.15 -12.02
C GLY A 9 26.74 -7.82 -11.64
N ALA A 10 26.19 -7.13 -12.64
CA ALA A 10 25.53 -5.84 -12.47
C ALA A 10 24.13 -5.99 -11.87
N GLU A 11 23.80 -5.15 -10.89
CA GLU A 11 22.45 -5.05 -10.30
C GLU A 11 21.48 -4.50 -11.36
N THR A 12 20.78 -5.41 -12.03
CA THR A 12 19.71 -5.10 -13.00
C THR A 12 18.48 -5.92 -12.62
N ILE A 13 17.29 -5.44 -12.97
CA ILE A 13 16.02 -6.14 -12.68
C ILE A 13 16.07 -7.57 -13.24
N ASN A 14 16.53 -7.73 -14.48
CA ASN A 14 16.70 -9.06 -15.09
C ASN A 14 17.64 -9.97 -14.30
N HIS A 15 18.74 -9.40 -13.78
CA HIS A 15 19.67 -10.16 -12.98
C HIS A 15 19.05 -10.57 -11.64
N VAL A 16 18.45 -9.62 -10.92
CA VAL A 16 17.85 -9.84 -9.59
C VAL A 16 16.71 -10.87 -9.65
N LEU A 17 15.90 -10.86 -10.71
CA LEU A 17 14.72 -11.73 -10.83
C LEU A 17 15.01 -13.11 -11.43
N PHE A 18 15.96 -13.23 -12.37
CA PHE A 18 16.10 -14.45 -13.17
C PHE A 18 17.50 -15.09 -13.16
N GLN A 19 18.54 -14.30 -12.89
CA GLN A 19 19.94 -14.76 -13.05
C GLN A 19 20.67 -14.89 -11.71
N CYS A 20 20.23 -14.17 -10.69
CA CYS A 20 20.81 -14.16 -9.36
C CYS A 20 20.63 -15.54 -8.70
N PHE A 21 21.68 -16.06 -8.06
CA PHE A 21 21.64 -17.40 -7.43
C PHE A 21 20.46 -17.57 -6.45
N PRO A 22 20.22 -16.65 -5.49
CA PRO A 22 19.01 -16.65 -4.65
C PRO A 22 17.69 -16.71 -5.44
N ALA A 23 17.58 -15.99 -6.55
CA ALA A 23 16.36 -15.97 -7.36
C ALA A 23 16.16 -17.30 -8.10
N GLN A 24 17.23 -17.92 -8.59
CA GLN A 24 17.16 -19.24 -9.21
C GLN A 24 16.73 -20.34 -8.23
N GLU A 25 17.09 -20.23 -6.95
CA GLU A 25 16.59 -21.16 -5.94
C GLU A 25 15.08 -21.00 -5.73
N ILE A 26 14.58 -19.77 -5.61
CA ILE A 26 13.13 -19.50 -5.49
C ILE A 26 12.38 -19.99 -6.73
N LEU A 27 12.88 -19.67 -7.93
CA LEU A 27 12.27 -20.08 -9.19
C LEU A 27 12.17 -21.60 -9.33
N ARG A 28 13.16 -22.35 -8.80
CA ARG A 28 13.09 -23.83 -8.76
C ARG A 28 12.03 -24.32 -7.79
N GLU A 29 11.92 -23.73 -6.60
CA GLU A 29 10.91 -24.09 -5.60
C GLU A 29 9.48 -23.88 -6.12
N VAL A 30 9.23 -22.81 -6.87
CA VAL A 30 7.92 -22.55 -7.50
C VAL A 30 7.72 -23.27 -8.84
N HIS A 31 8.62 -24.18 -9.22
CA HIS A 31 8.57 -24.94 -10.48
C HIS A 31 8.52 -24.06 -11.74
N PHE A 32 9.13 -22.87 -11.67
CA PHE A 32 9.24 -21.98 -12.83
C PHE A 32 10.08 -22.64 -13.92
N PRO A 33 9.74 -22.47 -15.22
CA PRO A 33 10.46 -23.14 -16.29
C PRO A 33 11.94 -22.77 -16.29
N THR A 34 12.81 -23.78 -16.40
CA THR A 34 14.26 -23.57 -16.39
C THR A 34 14.66 -22.69 -17.56
N LEU A 35 15.20 -21.50 -17.26
CA LEU A 35 15.71 -20.57 -18.25
C LEU A 35 17.04 -21.12 -18.80
N THR A 36 16.97 -21.83 -19.93
CA THR A 36 18.09 -22.57 -20.53
C THR A 36 19.13 -21.69 -21.23
N ALA A 37 18.87 -20.40 -21.42
CA ALA A 37 19.77 -19.49 -22.14
C ALA A 37 20.29 -18.39 -21.22
N SER A 38 21.62 -18.27 -21.15
CA SER A 38 22.34 -17.30 -20.31
C SER A 38 22.19 -15.83 -20.73
N ASN A 39 21.56 -15.56 -21.88
CA ASN A 39 21.49 -14.24 -22.51
C ASN A 39 20.07 -13.71 -22.74
N ARG A 40 19.05 -14.26 -22.06
CA ARG A 40 17.69 -13.74 -22.19
C ARG A 40 17.55 -12.36 -21.57
N ASP A 41 16.89 -11.46 -22.29
CA ASP A 41 16.51 -10.16 -21.75
C ASP A 41 15.28 -10.27 -20.81
N LEU A 42 14.96 -9.18 -20.12
CA LEU A 42 13.85 -9.13 -19.15
C LEU A 42 12.52 -9.53 -19.81
N CYS A 43 12.27 -9.03 -21.02
CA CYS A 43 11.03 -9.29 -21.77
C CYS A 43 10.90 -10.76 -22.18
N GLU A 44 11.99 -11.40 -22.58
CA GLU A 44 12.02 -12.81 -22.94
C GLU A 44 11.78 -13.71 -21.73
N ASN A 45 12.33 -13.37 -20.56
CA ASN A 45 12.11 -14.12 -19.33
C ASN A 45 10.67 -14.00 -18.82
N MET A 46 10.05 -12.83 -18.97
CA MET A 46 8.64 -12.61 -18.62
C MET A 46 7.66 -13.41 -19.50
N LYS A 47 8.03 -13.72 -20.75
CA LYS A 47 7.16 -14.50 -21.67
C LYS A 47 7.11 -16.00 -21.35
N VAL A 48 8.00 -16.49 -20.49
CA VAL A 48 8.17 -17.94 -20.23
C VAL A 48 7.03 -18.53 -19.38
N ASP A 49 6.23 -17.70 -18.71
CA ASP A 49 5.10 -18.15 -17.88
C ASP A 49 3.81 -18.43 -18.68
N ASN A 50 3.73 -18.04 -19.95
CA ASN A 50 2.51 -18.22 -20.73
C ASN A 50 2.48 -19.55 -21.49
N GLY A 51 2.28 -20.64 -20.74
CA GLY A 51 1.69 -21.89 -21.25
C GLY A 51 0.23 -21.75 -21.72
N ARG A 52 -0.33 -20.53 -21.75
CA ARG A 52 -1.58 -20.20 -22.43
C ARG A 52 -1.22 -19.36 -23.67
N GLN A 53 -1.64 -19.80 -24.85
CA GLN A 53 -1.57 -19.00 -26.08
C GLN A 53 -2.15 -17.61 -25.81
N TYR A 54 -1.27 -16.61 -25.71
CA TYR A 54 -1.66 -15.22 -25.53
C TYR A 54 -1.66 -14.56 -26.91
N ASN A 55 -2.83 -14.07 -27.34
CA ASN A 55 -2.95 -13.37 -28.62
C ASN A 55 -2.21 -12.03 -28.55
N PRO A 56 -1.36 -11.67 -29.53
CA PRO A 56 -0.54 -10.44 -29.49
C PRO A 56 -1.30 -9.11 -29.59
N GLY A 57 -2.64 -9.12 -29.44
CA GLY A 57 -3.51 -7.96 -29.64
C GLY A 57 -4.01 -7.26 -28.37
N GLU A 58 -3.78 -7.81 -27.17
CA GLU A 58 -4.35 -7.29 -25.91
C GLU A 58 -3.30 -6.68 -24.95
N LEU A 59 -2.08 -6.42 -25.42
CA LEU A 59 -0.96 -5.97 -24.60
C LEU A 59 -0.84 -4.43 -24.44
N ALA A 60 -1.96 -3.72 -24.38
CA ALA A 60 -1.95 -2.29 -24.07
C ALA A 60 -2.59 -1.92 -22.72
N GLU A 61 -3.32 -2.83 -22.06
CA GLU A 61 -3.99 -2.52 -20.80
C GLU A 61 -3.92 -3.72 -19.84
N SER A 62 -3.57 -3.49 -18.57
CA SER A 62 -3.78 -4.37 -17.40
C SER A 62 -2.59 -5.07 -16.70
N TYR A 63 -1.37 -4.52 -16.74
CA TYR A 63 -0.45 -4.67 -15.61
C TYR A 63 0.07 -3.28 -15.23
N SER A 64 -0.41 -2.71 -14.13
CA SER A 64 0.22 -1.48 -13.62
C SER A 64 1.60 -1.84 -13.10
N MET A 65 2.62 -1.09 -13.51
CA MET A 65 4.00 -1.28 -13.03
C MET A 65 4.07 -1.32 -11.49
N ASP A 66 3.16 -0.62 -10.81
CA ASP A 66 3.03 -0.60 -9.35
C ASP A 66 2.82 -2.00 -8.70
N ALA A 67 2.08 -2.91 -9.35
CA ALA A 67 1.80 -4.24 -8.79
C ALA A 67 3.01 -5.19 -8.93
N MET A 68 3.86 -4.94 -9.92
CA MET A 68 5.08 -5.72 -10.13
C MET A 68 6.23 -5.22 -9.25
N ASP A 69 6.31 -3.90 -9.04
CA ASP A 69 7.24 -3.30 -8.08
C ASP A 69 6.94 -3.79 -6.65
N ASP A 70 5.66 -3.86 -6.27
CA ASP A 70 5.25 -4.38 -4.95
C ASP A 70 5.63 -5.88 -4.75
N LEU A 71 5.61 -6.70 -5.81
CA LEU A 71 5.98 -8.12 -5.77
C LEU A 71 7.51 -8.32 -5.70
N GLU A 72 8.26 -7.57 -6.51
CA GLU A 72 9.74 -7.55 -6.48
C GLU A 72 10.26 -7.07 -5.13
N GLU A 73 9.63 -6.04 -4.55
CA GLU A 73 10.06 -5.44 -3.28
C GLU A 73 9.64 -6.28 -2.06
N SER A 74 8.54 -7.04 -2.14
CA SER A 74 8.14 -8.11 -1.20
C SER A 74 9.12 -9.30 -1.22
N LEU A 75 9.66 -9.67 -2.39
CA LEU A 75 10.72 -10.67 -2.54
C LEU A 75 12.07 -10.18 -1.99
N LEU A 76 12.45 -8.94 -2.27
CA LEU A 76 13.67 -8.32 -1.73
C LEU A 76 13.61 -8.13 -0.21
N CYS A 77 12.40 -7.97 0.32
CA CYS A 77 12.16 -7.86 1.75
C CYS A 77 12.55 -9.09 2.54
N SER A 78 12.10 -10.21 1.98
CA SER A 78 12.03 -11.48 2.65
C SER A 78 13.38 -12.20 2.61
N LEU A 79 14.23 -11.86 1.62
CA LEU A 79 15.62 -12.31 1.50
C LEU A 79 16.63 -11.59 2.42
N ARG A 80 16.28 -10.43 3.00
CA ARG A 80 17.23 -9.57 3.75
C ARG A 80 17.25 -9.78 5.27
N TRP A 81 16.26 -10.50 5.79
CA TRP A 81 16.24 -11.05 7.15
C TRP A 81 16.27 -12.57 7.03
N TYR A 82 17.00 -13.28 7.90
CA TYR A 82 17.10 -14.75 7.92
C TYR A 82 15.72 -15.42 8.10
N ALA A 83 14.91 -15.45 7.05
CA ALA A 83 13.66 -16.17 6.96
C ALA A 83 13.86 -17.32 5.98
N ASN A 84 13.45 -18.51 6.40
CA ASN A 84 13.58 -19.76 5.65
C ASN A 84 12.92 -19.59 4.26
N ILE A 85 13.62 -19.94 3.18
CA ILE A 85 13.17 -19.81 1.78
C ILE A 85 11.75 -20.38 1.59
N ALA A 86 11.43 -21.49 2.27
CA ALA A 86 10.10 -22.09 2.25
C ALA A 86 8.99 -21.15 2.77
N THR A 87 9.28 -20.37 3.81
CA THR A 87 8.36 -19.36 4.34
C THR A 87 8.15 -18.22 3.35
N LEU A 88 9.18 -17.88 2.57
CA LEU A 88 9.12 -16.82 1.56
C LEU A 88 8.28 -17.26 0.37
N THR A 89 8.54 -18.47 -0.13
CA THR A 89 7.74 -19.08 -1.20
C THR A 89 6.27 -19.13 -0.80
N GLN A 90 5.95 -19.53 0.43
CA GLN A 90 4.57 -19.55 0.90
C GLN A 90 3.95 -18.15 0.99
N GLN A 91 4.70 -17.14 1.47
CA GLN A 91 4.21 -15.77 1.58
C GLN A 91 3.91 -15.14 0.22
N SER A 92 4.77 -15.35 -0.77
CA SER A 92 4.57 -14.87 -2.15
C SER A 92 3.41 -15.60 -2.84
N LEU A 93 3.29 -16.92 -2.63
CA LEU A 93 2.15 -17.69 -3.13
C LEU A 93 0.83 -17.23 -2.50
N ASP A 94 0.82 -16.94 -1.20
CA ASP A 94 -0.35 -16.42 -0.50
C ASP A 94 -0.73 -15.01 -1.01
N GLU A 95 0.24 -14.13 -1.28
CA GLU A 95 0.01 -12.81 -1.88
C GLU A 95 -0.58 -12.91 -3.30
N VAL A 96 -0.01 -13.76 -4.16
CA VAL A 96 -0.52 -14.01 -5.52
C VAL A 96 -1.92 -14.60 -5.47
N LYS A 97 -2.16 -15.57 -4.59
CA LYS A 97 -3.47 -16.21 -4.41
C LYS A 97 -4.53 -15.22 -3.96
N VAL A 98 -4.22 -14.37 -2.98
CA VAL A 98 -5.13 -13.33 -2.50
C VAL A 98 -5.42 -12.32 -3.61
N TRP A 99 -4.38 -11.87 -4.32
CA TRP A 99 -4.56 -10.96 -5.46
C TRP A 99 -5.45 -11.58 -6.55
N THR A 100 -5.24 -12.85 -6.89
CA THR A 100 -6.06 -13.53 -7.90
C THR A 100 -7.50 -13.76 -7.44
N GLU A 101 -7.73 -14.13 -6.18
CA GLU A 101 -9.09 -14.34 -5.66
C GLU A 101 -9.93 -13.05 -5.62
N VAL A 102 -9.30 -11.91 -5.32
CA VAL A 102 -9.95 -10.60 -5.28
C VAL A 102 -10.17 -10.03 -6.68
N ASN A 103 -9.21 -10.19 -7.60
CA ASN A 103 -9.27 -9.56 -8.91
C ASN A 103 -9.90 -10.42 -10.02
N ILE A 104 -9.94 -11.75 -9.89
CA ILE A 104 -10.54 -12.63 -10.91
C ILE A 104 -12.08 -12.70 -10.80
N LYS A 105 -12.68 -12.37 -9.64
CA LYS A 105 -14.15 -12.39 -9.47
C LYS A 105 -14.90 -11.13 -9.95
N GLY A 106 -14.25 -10.33 -10.80
CA GLY A 106 -14.77 -9.05 -11.28
C GLY A 106 -15.11 -8.97 -12.77
N ASP A 107 -15.29 -10.06 -13.50
CA ASP A 107 -15.76 -9.99 -14.89
C ASP A 107 -17.29 -10.19 -14.95
N SER A 108 -18.01 -9.21 -14.42
CA SER A 108 -19.41 -8.97 -14.80
C SER A 108 -19.43 -7.74 -15.68
N THR A 109 -19.27 -7.99 -16.98
CA THR A 109 -19.45 -7.03 -18.07
C THR A 109 -20.88 -6.51 -18.08
N LEU A 110 -21.15 -5.50 -17.24
CA LEU A 110 -22.24 -4.55 -17.43
C LEU A 110 -21.60 -3.19 -17.69
N ALA A 111 -21.68 -2.75 -18.94
CA ALA A 111 -21.22 -1.44 -19.37
C ALA A 111 -21.83 -0.34 -18.47
N LEU A 112 -21.00 0.32 -17.67
CA LEU A 112 -21.41 1.53 -16.95
C LEU A 112 -21.42 2.70 -17.94
N PRO A 113 -22.49 3.52 -17.97
CA PRO A 113 -22.55 4.69 -18.82
C PRO A 113 -21.49 5.73 -18.40
N SER A 114 -20.87 6.33 -19.40
CA SER A 114 -19.93 7.45 -19.32
C SER A 114 -20.50 8.62 -18.52
N SER A 115 -19.88 8.96 -17.38
CA SER A 115 -19.88 10.26 -16.64
C SER A 115 -19.89 10.11 -15.10
N LEU A 116 -19.12 9.19 -14.53
CA LEU A 116 -18.70 9.35 -13.14
C LEU A 116 -17.51 10.30 -13.13
N GLU A 117 -17.75 11.59 -12.90
CA GLU A 117 -16.70 12.49 -12.45
C GLU A 117 -16.05 11.85 -11.23
N VAL A 118 -14.88 11.24 -11.39
CA VAL A 118 -14.05 10.82 -10.27
C VAL A 118 -13.68 12.11 -9.56
N ASN A 119 -14.44 12.43 -8.50
CA ASN A 119 -14.32 13.66 -7.75
C ASN A 119 -12.85 13.82 -7.34
N GLN A 120 -12.14 14.74 -8.00
CA GLN A 120 -10.68 14.87 -7.87
C GLN A 120 -10.27 15.55 -6.56
N ARG A 121 -11.24 15.99 -5.75
CA ARG A 121 -11.04 16.76 -4.53
C ARG A 121 -11.47 15.98 -3.30
N TRP A 122 -10.77 16.24 -2.20
CA TRP A 122 -11.10 15.71 -0.89
C TRP A 122 -12.54 16.07 -0.50
N GLN A 123 -13.26 15.11 0.07
CA GLN A 123 -14.67 15.27 0.44
C GLN A 123 -14.82 15.37 1.95
N SER A 124 -15.56 16.38 2.40
CA SER A 124 -15.86 16.61 3.82
C SER A 124 -16.81 15.53 4.37
N PRO A 125 -16.61 15.07 5.62
CA PRO A 125 -17.53 14.16 6.27
C PRO A 125 -18.85 14.85 6.65
N SER A 126 -19.84 14.06 7.04
CA SER A 126 -21.09 14.57 7.61
C SER A 126 -20.85 15.37 8.90
N MET A 127 -21.77 16.26 9.24
CA MET A 127 -21.70 17.07 10.45
C MET A 127 -21.58 16.18 11.70
N GLY A 128 -20.65 16.52 12.59
CA GLY A 128 -20.37 15.75 13.81
C GLY A 128 -19.39 14.59 13.64
N VAL A 129 -18.98 14.27 12.41
CA VAL A 129 -18.01 13.21 12.10
C VAL A 129 -16.65 13.82 11.78
N VAL A 130 -15.58 13.15 12.22
CA VAL A 130 -14.20 13.55 11.91
C VAL A 130 -13.60 12.58 10.90
N LYS A 131 -13.12 13.11 9.78
CA LYS A 131 -12.42 12.30 8.77
C LYS A 131 -10.92 12.36 9.00
N CYS A 132 -10.32 11.18 9.18
CA CYS A 132 -8.90 10.97 9.35
C CYS A 132 -8.31 10.32 8.10
N ASN A 133 -7.53 11.07 7.35
CA ASN A 133 -6.78 10.58 6.20
C ASN A 133 -5.43 10.04 6.66
N VAL A 134 -5.13 8.79 6.34
CA VAL A 134 -3.90 8.09 6.74
C VAL A 134 -3.02 7.78 5.53
N ASN A 135 -1.72 7.67 5.75
CA ASN A 135 -0.82 7.09 4.77
C ASN A 135 0.45 6.53 5.40
N SER A 136 0.92 5.41 4.85
CA SER A 136 2.26 4.87 5.13
C SER A 136 3.17 4.98 3.91
N ASN A 137 4.18 5.83 4.01
CA ASN A 137 5.29 5.91 3.07
C ASN A 137 6.28 4.77 3.35
N TRP A 138 5.94 3.60 2.85
CA TRP A 138 6.81 2.43 2.79
C TRP A 138 7.71 2.52 1.55
N TRP A 139 9.01 2.30 1.76
CA TRP A 139 9.96 2.12 0.66
C TRP A 139 10.24 0.64 0.52
N ASN A 140 10.91 0.02 1.50
CA ASN A 140 11.09 -1.42 1.53
C ASN A 140 11.03 -1.96 2.95
N ALA A 141 10.71 -3.23 3.03
CA ALA A 141 11.17 -4.26 3.97
C ALA A 141 12.07 -3.95 5.17
N SER A 142 13.20 -3.32 4.89
CA SER A 142 14.37 -3.19 5.75
C SER A 142 14.58 -1.74 6.17
N SER A 143 13.88 -0.83 5.50
CA SER A 143 13.82 0.58 5.81
C SER A 143 12.68 0.86 6.78
N LEU A 144 12.85 1.92 7.57
CA LEU A 144 11.72 2.50 8.30
C LEU A 144 10.64 2.94 7.31
N SER A 145 9.40 2.94 7.76
CA SER A 145 8.27 3.49 7.01
C SER A 145 7.83 4.81 7.64
N GLY A 146 7.50 5.80 6.84
CA GLY A 146 6.92 7.04 7.35
C GLY A 146 5.42 6.91 7.50
N GLY A 147 4.89 6.92 8.71
CA GLY A 147 3.45 6.98 8.97
C GLY A 147 2.97 8.42 9.11
N ALA A 148 1.77 8.70 8.64
CA ALA A 148 1.11 9.96 8.93
C ALA A 148 -0.41 9.83 8.94
N TRP A 149 -1.04 10.70 9.72
CA TRP A 149 -2.47 10.92 9.62
C TRP A 149 -2.82 12.39 9.84
N ILE A 150 -3.95 12.82 9.27
CA ILE A 150 -4.51 14.17 9.42
C ILE A 150 -6.02 14.10 9.56
N THR A 151 -6.56 14.82 10.54
CA THR A 151 -8.00 14.87 10.82
C THR A 151 -8.62 16.18 10.36
N ARG A 152 -9.82 16.09 9.77
CA ARG A 152 -10.62 17.23 9.35
C ARG A 152 -12.08 17.07 9.75
N ASN A 153 -12.73 18.17 10.13
CA ASN A 153 -14.16 18.21 10.43
C ASN A 153 -15.01 18.42 9.14
N SER A 154 -16.33 18.50 9.30
CA SER A 154 -17.28 18.79 8.21
C SER A 154 -17.09 20.15 7.52
N GLN A 155 -16.44 21.10 8.19
CA GLN A 155 -16.08 22.42 7.67
C GLN A 155 -14.71 22.42 6.97
N ALA A 156 -14.10 21.24 6.82
CA ALA A 156 -12.75 21.05 6.30
C ALA A 156 -11.62 21.69 7.13
N ASP A 157 -11.92 22.10 8.37
CA ASP A 157 -10.89 22.57 9.30
C ASP A 157 -10.05 21.39 9.74
N VAL A 158 -8.73 21.56 9.70
CA VAL A 158 -7.81 20.57 10.25
C VAL A 158 -7.82 20.67 11.77
N LEU A 159 -8.11 19.55 12.42
CA LEU A 159 -8.12 19.49 13.89
C LEU A 159 -6.73 19.10 14.39
N HIS A 160 -6.22 17.96 13.96
CA HIS A 160 -4.91 17.44 14.36
C HIS A 160 -4.21 16.76 13.19
N HIS A 161 -2.89 16.71 13.25
CA HIS A 161 -2.10 15.78 12.44
C HIS A 161 -0.97 15.19 13.27
N GLU A 162 -0.57 14.00 12.87
CA GLU A 162 0.57 13.30 13.45
C GLU A 162 1.41 12.69 12.33
N ARG A 163 2.70 12.53 12.61
CA ARG A 163 3.58 11.67 11.81
C ARG A 163 4.50 10.90 12.73
N ASP A 164 4.93 9.73 12.28
CA ASP A 164 5.92 8.93 12.99
C ASP A 164 6.76 8.08 12.02
N ALA A 165 7.91 7.60 12.49
CA ALA A 165 8.71 6.61 11.79
C ALA A 165 8.46 5.22 12.38
N PHE A 166 7.83 4.36 11.60
CA PHE A 166 7.60 2.99 11.99
C PHE A 166 8.79 2.10 11.70
N THR A 167 8.98 1.12 12.58
CA THR A 167 9.86 -0.02 12.32
C THR A 167 9.52 -0.67 10.98
N PRO A 168 10.50 -1.33 10.33
CA PRO A 168 10.31 -1.92 9.03
C PRO A 168 9.11 -2.88 8.98
N SER A 169 8.49 -2.95 7.81
CA SER A 169 7.31 -3.77 7.54
C SER A 169 7.55 -4.61 6.31
N CYS A 170 7.00 -5.83 6.30
CA CYS A 170 7.32 -6.80 5.26
C CYS A 170 6.82 -6.39 3.86
N ASN A 171 5.71 -5.65 3.80
CA ASN A 171 5.14 -5.13 2.58
C ASN A 171 4.38 -3.83 2.87
N ARG A 172 3.98 -3.15 1.80
CA ARG A 172 3.22 -1.90 1.86
C ARG A 172 1.89 -2.04 2.58
N LEU A 173 1.17 -3.15 2.41
CA LEU A 173 -0.10 -3.42 3.10
C LEU A 173 0.09 -3.50 4.62
N SER A 174 1.11 -4.21 5.10
CA SER A 174 1.42 -4.30 6.52
C SER A 174 1.80 -2.94 7.11
N ALA A 175 2.55 -2.13 6.34
CA ALA A 175 2.92 -0.78 6.75
C ALA A 175 1.68 0.13 6.86
N GLU A 176 0.72 -0.02 5.96
CA GLU A 176 -0.54 0.72 5.97
C GLU A 176 -1.44 0.28 7.14
N LEU A 177 -1.62 -1.03 7.37
CA LEU A 177 -2.42 -1.54 8.49
C LEU A 177 -1.84 -1.13 9.85
N LYS A 178 -0.51 -1.11 10.00
CA LYS A 178 0.16 -0.53 11.18
C LYS A 178 -0.18 0.96 11.35
N CYS A 179 -0.16 1.72 10.25
CA CYS A 179 -0.53 3.13 10.27
C CYS A 179 -1.99 3.35 10.71
N ILE A 180 -2.90 2.49 10.26
CA ILE A 180 -4.32 2.53 10.63
C ILE A 180 -4.51 2.20 12.12
N ILE A 181 -3.84 1.17 12.64
CA ILE A 181 -3.87 0.84 14.08
C ILE A 181 -3.40 2.04 14.91
N TRP A 182 -2.27 2.63 14.53
CA TRP A 182 -1.71 3.78 15.22
C TRP A 182 -2.65 5.00 15.16
N ALA A 183 -3.25 5.28 14.00
CA ALA A 183 -4.23 6.34 13.86
C ALA A 183 -5.45 6.09 14.77
N LEU A 184 -6.02 4.88 14.77
CA LEU A 184 -7.17 4.55 15.64
C LEU A 184 -6.83 4.70 17.13
N GLN A 185 -5.66 4.24 17.57
CA GLN A 185 -5.21 4.43 18.96
C GLN A 185 -5.14 5.93 19.30
N SER A 186 -4.54 6.72 18.42
CA SER A 186 -4.35 8.16 18.63
C SER A 186 -5.69 8.90 18.66
N LEU A 187 -6.63 8.55 17.78
CA LEU A 187 -7.96 9.16 17.73
C LEU A 187 -8.81 8.83 18.96
N ARG A 188 -8.71 7.59 19.45
CA ARG A 188 -9.34 7.18 20.72
C ARG A 188 -8.78 7.99 21.88
N ASP A 189 -7.46 8.12 21.95
CA ASP A 189 -6.80 8.85 23.05
C ASP A 189 -7.09 10.36 22.99
N LEU A 190 -7.38 10.90 21.80
CA LEU A 190 -7.90 12.26 21.59
C LEU A 190 -9.39 12.41 21.90
N GLY A 191 -10.11 11.33 22.18
CA GLY A 191 -11.54 11.36 22.51
C GLY A 191 -12.47 11.56 21.31
N TYR A 192 -12.05 11.16 20.10
CA TYR A 192 -12.96 11.09 18.96
C TYR A 192 -13.82 9.83 19.04
N HIS A 193 -15.10 9.95 18.69
CA HIS A 193 -16.08 8.87 18.82
C HIS A 193 -16.71 8.46 17.48
N ASP A 194 -16.94 9.42 16.58
CA ASP A 194 -17.55 9.21 15.27
C ASP A 194 -16.55 9.63 14.18
N ILE A 195 -15.94 8.64 13.52
CA ILE A 195 -14.80 8.85 12.63
C ILE A 195 -14.95 8.15 11.28
N VAL A 196 -14.29 8.71 10.27
CA VAL A 196 -14.05 8.10 8.95
C VAL A 196 -12.55 7.95 8.77
N ILE A 197 -12.05 6.74 8.52
CA ILE A 197 -10.66 6.50 8.14
C ILE A 197 -10.56 6.42 6.62
N GLY A 198 -9.83 7.35 6.01
CA GLY A 198 -9.55 7.35 4.57
C GLY A 198 -8.13 6.89 4.26
N SER A 199 -7.97 5.86 3.42
CA SER A 199 -6.66 5.39 2.93
C SER A 199 -6.68 5.26 1.41
N ASP A 200 -5.53 5.50 0.76
CA ASP A 200 -5.36 5.28 -0.67
C ASP A 200 -4.81 3.88 -1.02
N ASN A 201 -4.69 3.01 -0.03
CA ASN A 201 -4.35 1.61 -0.23
C ASN A 201 -5.62 0.77 -0.30
N ARG A 202 -6.03 0.41 -1.53
CA ARG A 202 -7.22 -0.41 -1.77
C ARG A 202 -7.19 -1.74 -1.04
N ASN A 203 -6.06 -2.44 -1.05
CA ASN A 203 -5.93 -3.72 -0.36
C ASN A 203 -6.14 -3.59 1.15
N ALA A 204 -5.76 -2.46 1.76
CA ALA A 204 -6.03 -2.21 3.17
C ALA A 204 -7.53 -2.05 3.45
N ILE A 205 -8.23 -1.27 2.61
CA ILE A 205 -9.69 -1.08 2.72
C ILE A 205 -10.43 -2.40 2.48
N ASP A 206 -10.00 -3.19 1.50
CA ASP A 206 -10.60 -4.50 1.19
C ASP A 206 -10.37 -5.49 2.34
N ALA A 207 -9.18 -5.49 2.94
CA ALA A 207 -8.86 -6.32 4.11
C ALA A 207 -9.68 -5.93 5.34
N LEU A 208 -9.97 -4.64 5.53
CA LEU A 208 -10.82 -4.15 6.61
C LEU A 208 -12.30 -4.48 6.38
N THR A 209 -12.74 -4.50 5.13
CA THR A 209 -14.13 -4.80 4.76
C THR A 209 -14.42 -6.31 4.79
N ASN A 210 -13.48 -7.13 4.30
CA ASN A 210 -13.63 -8.58 4.22
C ASN A 210 -12.39 -9.31 4.78
N GLY A 211 -12.15 -9.17 6.09
CA GLY A 211 -10.96 -9.74 6.73
C GLY A 211 -10.80 -11.25 6.60
N GLY A 212 -11.89 -11.99 6.34
CA GLY A 212 -11.86 -13.44 6.11
C GLY A 212 -11.05 -13.85 4.87
N ALA A 213 -10.97 -12.99 3.86
CA ALA A 213 -10.16 -13.22 2.66
C ALA A 213 -8.66 -12.92 2.87
N TRP A 214 -8.29 -12.36 4.02
CA TRP A 214 -6.93 -11.86 4.30
C TRP A 214 -6.31 -12.51 5.56
N PRO A 215 -6.27 -13.86 5.65
CA PRO A 215 -5.88 -14.57 6.87
C PRO A 215 -4.45 -14.26 7.34
N ARG A 216 -3.54 -13.90 6.42
CA ARG A 216 -2.17 -13.47 6.74
C ARG A 216 -2.12 -12.22 7.61
N TYR A 217 -3.10 -11.33 7.48
CA TYR A 217 -3.16 -10.04 8.18
C TYR A 217 -4.06 -10.09 9.41
N ARG A 218 -4.55 -11.28 9.80
CA ARG A 218 -5.52 -11.48 10.87
C ARG A 218 -5.13 -10.78 12.18
N THR A 219 -3.87 -10.84 12.59
CA THR A 219 -3.41 -10.15 13.82
C THR A 219 -3.63 -8.64 13.76
N PHE A 220 -3.39 -8.01 12.61
CA PHE A 220 -3.67 -6.58 12.43
C PHE A 220 -5.19 -6.34 12.43
N LEU A 221 -5.94 -7.14 11.69
CA LEU A 221 -7.39 -6.99 11.55
C LEU A 221 -8.13 -7.20 12.87
N ASP A 222 -7.75 -8.19 13.67
CA ASP A 222 -8.30 -8.45 15.01
C ASP A 222 -8.00 -7.29 15.95
N THR A 223 -6.79 -6.71 15.86
CA THR A 223 -6.41 -5.50 16.64
C THR A 223 -7.27 -4.31 16.24
N ILE A 224 -7.50 -4.11 14.94
CA ILE A 224 -8.35 -3.03 14.42
C ILE A 224 -9.80 -3.22 14.84
N ALA A 225 -10.32 -4.46 14.79
CA ALA A 225 -11.67 -4.78 15.26
C ALA A 225 -11.82 -4.52 16.77
N GLY A 226 -10.80 -4.84 17.58
CA GLY A 226 -10.75 -4.49 18.99
C GLY A 226 -10.82 -2.98 19.22
N LEU A 227 -10.04 -2.20 18.47
CA LEU A 227 -10.06 -0.74 18.56
C LEU A 227 -11.39 -0.15 18.08
N HIS A 228 -12.00 -0.72 17.03
CA HIS A 228 -13.30 -0.31 16.49
C HIS A 228 -14.38 -0.25 17.57
N SER A 229 -14.36 -1.22 18.50
CA SER A 229 -15.31 -1.27 19.63
C SER A 229 -15.23 -0.11 20.63
N SER A 230 -14.17 0.70 20.58
CA SER A 230 -13.99 1.88 21.43
C SER A 230 -14.59 3.17 20.86
N PHE A 231 -15.14 3.11 19.64
CA PHE A 231 -15.78 4.22 18.94
C PHE A 231 -17.29 3.98 18.85
N ASN A 232 -18.06 5.07 18.70
CA ASN A 232 -19.48 4.97 18.36
C ASN A 232 -19.66 4.52 16.91
N SER A 233 -18.81 5.06 16.02
CA SER A 233 -18.83 4.75 14.59
C SER A 233 -17.43 4.91 14.00
N VAL A 234 -16.99 3.89 13.25
CA VAL A 234 -15.81 3.98 12.38
C VAL A 234 -16.20 3.45 11.01
N ILE A 235 -16.01 4.29 10.00
CA ILE A 235 -16.21 3.93 8.58
C ILE A 235 -14.85 3.94 7.90
N PHE A 236 -14.58 2.94 7.06
CA PHE A 236 -13.37 2.88 6.24
C PHE A 236 -13.72 3.27 4.80
N GLU A 237 -13.00 4.24 4.24
CA GLU A 237 -13.22 4.74 2.89
C GLU A 237 -11.93 4.65 2.06
N HIS A 238 -12.08 4.21 0.81
CA HIS A 238 -11.00 4.26 -0.16
C HIS A 238 -10.89 5.66 -0.76
N GLU A 239 -9.71 6.24 -0.65
CA GLU A 239 -9.33 7.53 -1.22
C GLU A 239 -8.49 7.34 -2.49
N SER A 240 -8.55 8.30 -3.40
CA SER A 240 -7.56 8.36 -4.47
C SER A 240 -6.23 8.90 -3.94
N THR A 241 -5.13 8.62 -4.63
CA THR A 241 -3.82 9.21 -4.30
C THR A 241 -3.82 10.75 -4.34
N ARG A 242 -4.73 11.35 -5.12
CA ARG A 242 -4.92 12.81 -5.22
C ARG A 242 -5.66 13.36 -4.01
N THR A 243 -6.79 12.75 -3.64
CA THR A 243 -7.59 13.16 -2.49
C THR A 243 -6.90 12.86 -1.16
N ASN A 244 -5.99 11.89 -1.14
CA ASN A 244 -5.15 11.57 0.01
C ASN A 244 -3.75 12.26 -0.01
N SER A 245 -3.52 13.21 -0.92
CA SER A 245 -2.17 13.75 -1.21
C SER A 245 -1.50 14.41 0.01
N ILE A 246 -2.27 15.04 0.88
CA ILE A 246 -1.76 15.70 2.09
C ILE A 246 -1.19 14.67 3.07
N ALA A 247 -1.92 13.59 3.36
CA ALA A 247 -1.43 12.53 4.24
C ALA A 247 -0.17 11.87 3.65
N ARG A 248 -0.16 11.61 2.33
CA ARG A 248 1.03 11.11 1.61
C ARG A 248 2.25 11.99 1.80
N ASP A 249 2.10 13.30 1.65
CA ASP A 249 3.25 14.20 1.72
C ASP A 249 3.77 14.36 3.15
N ILE A 250 2.90 14.29 4.16
CA ILE A 250 3.33 14.23 5.57
C ILE A 250 4.13 12.94 5.80
N ALA A 251 3.63 11.79 5.37
CA ALA A 251 4.28 10.49 5.51
C ALA A 251 5.65 10.45 4.79
N ARG A 252 5.71 10.93 3.55
CA ARG A 252 6.96 11.07 2.78
C ARG A 252 7.99 11.95 3.47
N SER A 253 7.54 13.01 4.14
CA SER A 253 8.43 13.94 4.82
C SER A 253 9.22 13.29 5.97
N VAL A 254 8.73 12.17 6.53
CA VAL A 254 9.42 11.41 7.58
C VAL A 254 10.77 10.89 7.07
N LEU A 255 10.76 10.18 5.93
CA LEU A 255 11.97 9.61 5.37
C LEU A 255 12.79 10.65 4.58
N ARG A 256 12.12 11.51 3.80
CA ARG A 256 12.77 12.52 2.96
C ARG A 256 13.55 13.55 3.77
N ASP A 257 12.95 14.04 4.86
CA ASP A 257 13.52 15.14 5.66
C ASP A 257 14.10 14.65 7.00
N GLY A 258 14.23 13.33 7.21
CA GLY A 258 14.83 12.72 8.41
C GLY A 258 14.05 12.95 9.70
N ARG A 259 12.72 13.06 9.63
CA ARG A 259 11.85 13.41 10.76
C ARG A 259 11.35 12.18 11.51
N PHE A 260 12.28 11.43 12.08
CA PHE A 260 12.01 10.14 12.73
C PHE A 260 11.37 10.22 14.12
N ARG A 261 11.09 11.43 14.62
CA ARG A 261 10.41 11.60 15.92
C ARG A 261 8.92 11.76 15.69
N SER A 262 8.13 10.95 16.41
CA SER A 262 6.70 11.20 16.55
C SER A 262 6.44 12.60 17.11
N TYR A 263 5.41 13.26 16.56
CA TYR A 263 4.80 14.42 17.19
C TYR A 263 3.34 14.51 16.78
N LEU A 264 2.51 14.96 17.72
CA LEU A 264 1.12 15.35 17.55
C LEU A 264 1.03 16.87 17.58
N ALA A 265 0.30 17.46 16.63
CA ALA A 265 0.03 18.89 16.62
C ALA A 265 -1.42 19.22 16.29
N LEU A 266 -1.91 20.29 16.92
CA LEU A 266 -3.17 20.93 16.59
C LEU A 266 -3.04 21.70 15.25
N GLY A 267 -4.07 21.63 14.42
CA GLY A 267 -4.10 22.22 13.09
C GLY A 267 -3.30 21.42 12.06
N GLY A 268 -3.13 22.00 10.86
CA GLY A 268 -2.36 21.39 9.78
C GLY A 268 -0.88 21.81 9.79
N PRO A 269 0.01 21.04 9.14
CA PRO A 269 1.40 21.42 9.02
C PRO A 269 1.55 22.70 8.17
N ALA A 270 2.27 23.70 8.70
CA ALA A 270 2.38 25.03 8.09
C ALA A 270 2.86 25.02 6.62
N TRP A 271 3.74 24.09 6.26
CA TRP A 271 4.26 23.95 4.89
C TRP A 271 3.25 23.37 3.89
N LEU A 272 2.11 22.85 4.35
CA LEU A 272 0.97 22.39 3.53
C LEU A 272 -0.26 23.30 3.63
N HIS A 273 -0.17 24.40 4.37
CA HIS A 273 -1.30 25.28 4.71
C HIS A 273 -2.14 25.70 3.49
N ASN A 274 -1.47 26.21 2.44
CA ASN A 274 -2.17 26.66 1.23
C ASN A 274 -2.86 25.50 0.49
N ARG A 275 -2.26 24.31 0.46
CA ARG A 275 -2.85 23.15 -0.22
C ARG A 275 -4.07 22.61 0.52
N ILE A 276 -3.97 22.51 1.85
CA ILE A 276 -5.08 22.11 2.72
C ILE A 276 -6.26 23.07 2.52
N ARG A 277 -5.99 24.39 2.53
CA ARG A 277 -7.03 25.39 2.28
C ARG A 277 -7.64 25.28 0.89
N ASN A 278 -6.83 25.04 -0.14
CA ASN A 278 -7.32 24.93 -1.52
C ASN A 278 -8.17 23.68 -1.75
N GLU A 279 -7.87 22.57 -1.07
CA GLU A 279 -8.71 21.35 -1.09
C GLU A 279 -10.07 21.56 -0.42
N ALA A 280 -10.16 22.47 0.56
CA ALA A 280 -11.37 22.79 1.32
C ALA A 280 -12.37 23.71 0.58
N LEU A 281 -11.93 24.39 -0.48
CA LEU A 281 -12.81 25.30 -1.23
C LEU A 281 -13.80 24.50 -2.09
N PRO A 282 -15.10 24.84 -2.07
CA PRO A 282 -16.09 24.24 -2.97
C PRO A 282 -15.71 24.52 -4.43
N ASN A 283 -16.13 23.65 -5.35
CA ASN A 283 -15.95 23.88 -6.77
C ASN A 283 -16.58 25.24 -7.12
N GLU A 284 -15.78 26.18 -7.62
CA GLU A 284 -16.33 27.37 -8.27
C GLU A 284 -17.12 26.88 -9.49
N CYS A 285 -18.45 27.08 -9.46
CA CYS A 285 -19.36 26.81 -10.57
C CYS A 285 -19.08 27.75 -11.74
#